data_AF-A0A0V0YFX7-F1
#
_entry.id   AF-A0A0V0YFX7-F1
#
_cell.length_a   1.000
_cell.length_b   1.000
_cell.length_c   1.000
_cell.angle_alpha   90.00
_cell.angle_beta   90.00
_cell.angle_gamma   90.00
#
_symmetry.space_group_name_H-M   'P 1'
#
loop_
_entity.id
_entity.type
_entity.pdbx_description
1 polymer ?
#
loop_
_entity_poly.entity_id
_entity_poly.type
_entity_poly.pdbx_seq_one_letter_code
_entity_poly.pdbx_strand_id
1 'polypeptide(L)'
;MVTTENWGRWLEKTGGKLKQIYENGMSCWNGPTRSATVIIQCGIENSLLSSSEPSICEYVLTFQSPAACDTLPEHLNQEHEL
;
A
#
# COMPACT_ATOMS: atom_id res chain seq x y z
N MET A 1 -0.83 -13.20 -1.23
CA MET A 1 -2.15 -12.53 -1.17
C MET A 1 -2.55 -12.48 0.28
N VAL A 2 -2.64 -11.28 0.86
CA VAL A 2 -2.99 -11.04 2.27
C VAL A 2 -4.49 -11.28 2.41
N THR A 3 -4.91 -12.48 2.78
CA THR A 3 -6.31 -12.89 2.64
C THR A 3 -7.19 -12.54 3.84
N THR A 4 -6.67 -11.92 4.91
CA THR A 4 -7.47 -11.71 6.14
C THR A 4 -7.25 -10.42 6.91
N GLU A 5 -6.32 -9.57 6.50
CA GLU A 5 -6.09 -8.28 7.18
C GLU A 5 -7.09 -7.24 6.66
N ASN A 6 -7.70 -6.48 7.58
CA ASN A 6 -8.65 -5.44 7.23
C ASN A 6 -7.92 -4.12 6.99
N TRP A 7 -8.36 -3.34 6.00
CA TRP A 7 -7.84 -1.98 5.84
C TRP A 7 -8.15 -1.18 7.11
N GLY A 8 -7.12 -0.64 7.74
CA GLY A 8 -7.23 0.13 8.97
C GLY A 8 -7.27 1.63 8.70
N ARG A 9 -6.13 2.18 8.26
CA ARG A 9 -5.98 3.64 8.04
C ARG A 9 -4.85 4.00 7.08
N TRP A 10 -4.90 5.23 6.57
CA TRP A 10 -3.76 5.88 5.94
C TRP A 10 -2.85 6.49 7.02
N LEU A 11 -1.53 6.39 6.82
CA LEU A 11 -0.53 6.98 7.70
C LEU A 11 0.02 8.29 7.16
N GLU A 12 0.29 8.35 5.86
CA GLU A 12 0.98 9.47 5.24
C GLU A 12 0.68 9.50 3.73
N LYS A 13 0.44 10.70 3.19
CA LYS A 13 0.37 11.00 1.76
C LYS A 13 1.22 12.23 1.53
N THR A 14 2.49 12.06 1.17
CA THR A 14 3.42 13.17 0.97
C THR A 14 4.47 12.81 -0.07
N GLY A 15 4.70 13.71 -1.03
CA GLY A 15 5.82 13.64 -1.97
C GLY A 15 5.87 12.35 -2.79
N GLY A 16 4.74 11.94 -3.36
CA GLY A 16 4.67 10.75 -4.20
C GLY A 16 4.69 9.42 -3.44
N LYS A 17 4.48 9.42 -2.12
CA LYS A 17 4.40 8.21 -1.29
C LYS A 17 3.09 8.15 -0.52
N LEU A 18 2.47 6.98 -0.55
CA LEU A 18 1.29 6.63 0.22
C LEU A 18 1.61 5.50 1.17
N LYS A 19 1.19 5.60 2.42
CA LYS A 19 1.36 4.54 3.40
C LYS A 19 0.02 4.10 3.98
N GLN A 20 -0.28 2.82 3.87
CA GLN A 20 -1.49 2.17 4.40
C GLN A 20 -1.12 1.17 5.49
N ILE A 21 -2.01 1.02 6.46
CA ILE A 21 -1.96 -0.06 7.45
C ILE A 21 -3.14 -0.99 7.23
N TYR A 22 -2.83 -2.29 7.26
CA TYR A 22 -3.77 -3.39 7.35
C TYR A 22 -3.57 -4.07 8.70
N GLU A 23 -4.65 -4.20 9.46
CA GLU A 23 -4.64 -4.62 10.86
C GLU A 23 -5.76 -5.65 11.11
N ASN A 24 -5.74 -6.28 12.27
CA ASN A 24 -6.74 -7.24 12.71
C ASN A 24 -6.90 -8.42 11.73
N GLY A 25 -5.76 -8.92 11.21
CA GLY A 25 -5.72 -10.15 10.43
C GLY A 25 -5.94 -11.40 11.25
N MET A 26 -5.88 -12.57 10.59
CA MET A 26 -5.95 -13.87 11.27
C MET A 26 -4.93 -13.97 12.41
N SER A 27 -5.36 -14.58 13.51
CA SER A 27 -4.51 -14.92 14.65
C SER A 27 -3.25 -15.65 14.18
N CYS A 28 -2.11 -15.16 14.66
CA CYS A 28 -0.80 -15.79 14.48
C CYS A 28 -0.57 -16.79 15.61
N TRP A 29 0.02 -17.95 15.30
CA TRP A 29 0.19 -19.02 16.29
C TRP A 29 1.16 -18.66 17.44
N ASN A 30 2.08 -17.71 17.19
CA ASN A 30 3.12 -17.29 18.14
C ASN A 30 3.40 -15.78 18.07
N GLY A 31 2.37 -14.98 17.77
CA GLY A 31 2.54 -13.55 17.56
C GLY A 31 1.24 -12.79 17.73
N PRO A 32 1.27 -11.47 17.48
CA PRO A 32 0.05 -10.67 17.44
C PRO A 32 -0.86 -11.13 16.29
N THR A 33 -2.08 -10.58 16.24
CA THR A 33 -2.88 -10.68 15.03
C THR A 33 -2.10 -10.13 13.85
N ARG A 34 -2.20 -10.80 12.69
CA ARG A 34 -1.44 -10.40 11.51
C ARG A 34 -1.71 -8.94 11.14
N SER A 35 -0.66 -8.24 10.75
CA SER A 35 -0.75 -6.87 10.25
C SER A 35 0.23 -6.67 9.11
N ALA A 36 -0.10 -5.75 8.20
CA ALA A 36 0.79 -5.32 7.15
C ALA A 36 0.83 -3.81 7.04
N THR A 37 2.02 -3.28 6.81
CA THR A 37 2.23 -1.93 6.32
C THR A 37 2.50 -1.98 4.83
N VAL A 38 1.67 -1.30 4.06
CA VAL A 38 1.83 -1.17 2.61
C VAL A 38 2.35 0.23 2.31
N ILE A 39 3.54 0.31 1.72
CA ILE A 39 4.18 1.54 1.27
C ILE A 39 4.09 1.56 -0.25
N ILE A 40 3.33 2.51 -0.79
CA ILE A 40 3.17 2.70 -2.23
C ILE A 40 3.98 3.94 -2.62
N GLN A 41 4.96 3.77 -3.49
CA GLN A 41 5.71 4.89 -4.07
C GLN A 41 5.32 5.12 -5.53
N CYS A 42 5.40 6.38 -5.94
CA CYS A 42 5.19 6.80 -7.31
C CYS A 42 6.10 6.03 -8.27
N GLY A 43 5.52 5.54 -9.36
CA GLY A 43 6.27 5.01 -10.50
C GLY A 43 5.33 4.65 -11.64
N ILE A 44 5.90 4.19 -12.76
CA ILE A 44 5.19 4.09 -14.04
C ILE A 44 4.26 2.88 -14.16
N GLU A 45 4.48 1.86 -13.35
CA GLU A 45 3.81 0.57 -13.42
C GLU A 45 3.38 0.11 -12.03
N ASN A 46 2.36 -0.75 -11.99
CA ASN A 46 1.91 -1.40 -10.76
C ASN A 46 2.77 -2.65 -10.52
N SER A 47 3.71 -2.58 -9.58
CA SER A 47 4.59 -3.71 -9.27
C SER A 47 4.90 -3.81 -7.76
N LEU A 48 5.02 -5.03 -7.26
CA LEU A 48 5.52 -5.29 -5.91
C LEU A 48 7.05 -5.27 -5.96
N LEU A 49 7.67 -4.36 -5.22
CA LEU A 49 9.12 -4.18 -5.19
C LEU A 49 9.78 -5.00 -4.08
N SER A 50 9.14 -5.08 -2.92
CA SER A 50 9.65 -5.89 -1.82
C SER A 50 8.54 -6.36 -0.88
N SER A 51 8.76 -7.52 -0.29
CA SER A 51 7.99 -8.06 0.82
C SER A 51 8.95 -8.51 1.91
N SER A 52 8.66 -8.13 3.14
CA SER A 52 9.47 -8.51 4.30
C SER A 52 8.59 -8.75 5.51
N GLU A 53 9.05 -9.62 6.40
CA GLU A 53 8.45 -9.90 7.71
C GLU A 53 9.48 -9.47 8.77
N PRO A 54 9.60 -8.16 9.09
CA PRO A 54 10.60 -7.67 10.02
C PRO A 54 10.40 -8.17 11.46
N SER A 55 9.16 -8.50 11.81
CA SER A 55 8.81 -9.13 13.07
C SER A 55 7.71 -10.17 12.82
N ILE A 56 7.53 -11.10 13.75
CA ILE A 56 6.62 -12.23 13.54
C ILE A 56 5.19 -11.75 13.27
N CYS A 57 4.63 -12.17 12.14
CA CYS A 57 3.29 -11.81 11.69
C CYS A 57 3.05 -10.30 11.47
N GLU A 58 4.11 -9.51 11.35
CA GLU A 58 4.08 -8.14 10.86
C GLU A 58 4.76 -8.08 9.50
N TYR A 59 4.04 -7.64 8.48
CA TYR A 59 4.53 -7.57 7.11
C TYR A 59 4.79 -6.13 6.70
N VAL A 60 5.83 -5.91 5.89
CA VAL A 60 6.06 -4.65 5.20
C VAL A 60 6.17 -4.95 3.71
N LEU A 61 5.26 -4.34 2.94
CA LEU A 61 5.19 -4.45 1.50
C LEU A 61 5.52 -3.09 0.87
N THR A 62 6.47 -3.08 -0.07
CA THR A 62 6.75 -1.89 -0.88
C THR A 62 6.23 -2.12 -2.29
N PHE A 63 5.33 -1.26 -2.74
CA PHE A 63 4.73 -1.26 -4.07
C PHE A 63 5.12 -0.02 -4.84
N GLN A 64 5.19 -0.16 -6.15
CA GLN A 64 5.20 0.94 -7.09
C GLN A 64 3.82 1.07 -7.72
N SER A 65 3.33 2.30 -7.88
CA SER A 65 2.10 2.57 -8.63
C SER A 65 2.03 4.01 -9.12
N PRO A 66 1.50 4.26 -10.34
CA PRO A 66 1.23 5.61 -10.81
C PRO A 66 0.18 6.34 -9.95
N ALA A 67 -0.66 5.61 -9.21
CA ALA A 67 -1.66 6.19 -8.32
C ALA A 67 -1.06 6.91 -7.10
N ALA A 68 0.22 6.65 -6.78
CA ALA A 68 0.92 7.33 -5.69
C ALA A 68 1.58 8.64 -6.13
N CYS A 69 1.62 8.96 -7.44
CA CYS A 69 2.22 10.19 -7.95
C CYS A 69 1.32 11.41 -7.68
N ASP A 70 1.92 12.54 -7.30
CA ASP A 70 1.19 13.78 -6.97
C ASP A 70 0.66 14.52 -8.22
N THR A 71 1.23 14.22 -9.39
CA THR A 71 0.81 14.78 -10.67
C THR A 71 -0.07 13.79 -11.41
N LEU A 72 -1.35 14.14 -11.62
CA LEU A 72 -2.09 13.58 -12.73
C LEU A 72 -1.34 13.96 -14.02
N PRO A 73 -1.05 13.02 -14.92
CA PRO A 73 -0.54 13.38 -16.24
C PRO A 73 -1.51 14.39 -16.86
N GLU A 74 -1.00 15.53 -17.33
CA GLU A 74 -1.81 16.62 -17.90
C GLU A 74 -2.74 16.15 -19.05
N HIS A 75 -2.46 14.99 -19.65
CA HIS A 75 -3.25 14.41 -20.74
C HIS A 75 -4.57 13.73 -20.32
N LEU A 76 -4.87 13.57 -19.03
CA LEU A 76 -6.15 12.99 -18.57
C LEU A 76 -7.23 14.03 -18.27
N ASN A 77 -6.93 15.32 -18.48
CA ASN A 77 -7.88 16.43 -18.25
C ASN A 77 -8.72 16.81 -19.48
N GLN A 78 -8.73 16.03 -20.57
CA GLN A 78 -9.42 16.44 -21.82
C GLN A 78 -10.69 15.71 -22.22
N GLU A 79 -11.16 14.65 -21.55
CA GLU A 79 -12.40 13.97 -22.01
C GLU A 79 -13.32 13.54 -20.86
N HIS A 80 -13.94 14.53 -20.19
CA HIS A 80 -15.21 14.32 -19.50
C HIS A 80 -16.14 15.53 -19.70
N GLU A 81 -16.29 15.94 -20.95
CA GLU A 81 -17.46 16.69 -21.42
C GLU A 81 -18.09 15.94 -22.58
N LEU A 82 -18.97 14.98 -22.27
CA LEU A 82 -20.08 14.51 -23.11
C LEU A 82 -21.22 14.04 -22.21
#